data_AF-A0A947J4P4-F1
#
_entry.id   AF-A0A947J4P4-F1
#
_cell.length_a   1.000
_cell.length_b   1.000
_cell.length_c   1.000
_cell.angle_alpha   90.00
_cell.angle_beta   90.00
_cell.angle_gamma   90.00
#
_symmetry.space_group_name_H-M   'P 1'
#
loop_
_entity.id
_entity.type
_entity.pdbx_description
1 polymer ?
#
loop_
_entity_poly.entity_id
_entity_poly.type
_entity_poly.pdbx_seq_one_letter_code
_entity_poly.pdbx_strand_id
1 'polypeptide(L)' 'DIVLQVLGGTPTTSIPVTFQPNAEIHLNLDAAARIGFAFPTAVIEQAAAILYGGIVWEQKSP' A
#
# COMPACT_ATOMS: atom_id res chain seq x y z
N ASP A 1 8.15 -1.72 -16.99
CA ASP A 1 8.90 -0.77 -17.83
C ASP A 1 10.38 -0.65 -17.51
N ILE A 2 10.81 -0.36 -16.27
CA ILE A 2 12.25 -0.29 -15.91
C ILE A 2 13.02 -1.57 -16.33
N VAL A 3 12.45 -2.74 -16.03
CA VAL A 3 13.05 -4.05 -16.38
C VAL A 3 13.28 -4.17 -17.89
N LEU A 4 12.35 -3.69 -18.72
CA LEU A 4 12.48 -3.75 -20.18
C LEU A 4 13.59 -2.83 -20.68
N GLN A 5 13.80 -1.67 -20.06
CA GLN A 5 14.89 -0.76 -20.42
C GLN A 5 16.27 -1.38 -20.16
N VAL A 6 16.42 -2.07 -19.03
CA VAL A 6 17.67 -2.79 -18.70
C VAL A 6 17.93 -3.91 -19.71
N LEU A 7 16.92 -4.73 -20.00
CA LEU A 7 17.04 -5.81 -20.99
C LEU A 7 17.28 -5.29 -22.42
N GLY A 8 16.84 -4.06 -22.71
CA GLY A 8 17.11 -3.35 -23.96
C GLY A 8 18.51 -2.74 -24.08
N GLY A 9 19.37 -2.88 -23.05
CA GLY A 9 20.74 -2.40 -23.08
C GLY A 9 20.94 -0.97 -22.54
N THR A 10 19.93 -0.35 -21.94
CA THR A 10 20.07 0.94 -21.26
C THR A 10 21.01 0.78 -20.04
N PRO A 11 22.08 1.58 -19.91
CA PRO A 11 22.94 1.55 -18.73
C PRO A 11 22.14 1.85 -17.46
N THR A 12 22.28 1.02 -16.44
CA THR A 12 21.56 1.18 -15.17
C THR A 12 21.85 2.51 -14.47
N THR A 13 23.05 3.07 -14.68
CA THR A 13 23.46 4.38 -14.17
C THR A 13 22.71 5.56 -14.79
N SER A 14 22.08 5.35 -15.96
CA SER A 14 21.25 6.36 -16.63
C SER A 14 19.75 6.25 -16.30
N ILE A 15 19.34 5.17 -15.64
CA ILE A 15 17.94 5.00 -15.21
C ILE A 15 17.77 5.71 -13.86
N PRO A 16 16.94 6.76 -13.78
CA PRO A 16 16.75 7.48 -12.53
C PRO A 16 16.06 6.59 -11.50
N VAL A 17 16.51 6.66 -10.24
CA VAL A 17 15.81 6.05 -9.12
C VAL A 17 14.51 6.84 -8.90
N THR A 18 13.38 6.14 -8.99
CA THR A 18 12.07 6.70 -8.67
C THR A 18 11.64 6.23 -7.29
N PHE A 19 11.07 7.15 -6.52
CA PHE A 19 10.48 6.86 -5.22
C PHE A 19 8.96 6.85 -5.37
N GLN A 20 8.29 6.00 -4.59
CA GLN A 20 6.84 6.04 -4.53
C GLN A 20 6.43 7.34 -3.82
N PRO A 21 5.60 8.19 -4.45
CA PRO A 21 5.33 9.54 -3.94
C PRO A 21 4.45 9.53 -2.69
N ASN A 22 3.65 8.47 -2.51
CA ASN A 22 2.66 8.37 -1.45
C ASN A 22 2.79 7.02 -0.74
N ALA A 23 2.52 7.03 0.56
CA ALA A 23 2.33 5.81 1.35
C ALA A 23 0.83 5.52 1.47
N GLU A 24 0.47 4.25 1.38
CA GLU A 24 -0.90 3.79 1.62
C GLU A 24 -1.08 3.37 3.07
N ILE A 25 -2.23 3.71 3.66
CA ILE A 25 -2.59 3.29 5.00
C ILE A 25 -3.37 1.99 4.90
N HIS A 26 -2.83 0.91 5.47
CA HIS A 26 -3.46 -0.40 5.51
C HIS A 26 -3.75 -0.77 6.97
N LEU A 27 -5.00 -1.08 7.27
CA LEU A 27 -5.45 -1.36 8.65
C LEU A 27 -5.73 -2.83 8.86
N ASN A 28 -5.22 -3.38 9.96
CA ASN A 28 -5.57 -4.73 10.41
C ASN A 28 -6.50 -4.65 11.62
N LEU A 29 -7.81 -4.77 11.36
CA LEU A 29 -8.83 -4.65 12.41
C LEU A 29 -8.82 -5.87 13.33
N ASP A 30 -8.47 -7.06 12.81
CA ASP A 30 -8.37 -8.29 13.61
C ASP A 30 -7.26 -8.16 14.67
N ALA A 31 -6.10 -7.64 14.27
CA ALA A 31 -4.99 -7.42 15.18
C ALA A 31 -5.30 -6.32 16.22
N ALA A 32 -5.92 -5.22 15.78
CA ALA A 32 -6.33 -4.15 16.68
C ALA A 32 -7.34 -4.63 17.73
N ALA A 33 -8.37 -5.38 17.32
CA ALA A 33 -9.36 -5.92 18.24
C ALA A 33 -8.74 -6.87 19.28
N ARG A 34 -7.74 -7.68 18.90
CA ARG A 34 -7.04 -8.60 19.81
C ARG A 34 -6.31 -7.90 20.95
N ILE A 35 -5.89 -6.65 20.76
CA ILE A 35 -5.22 -5.86 21.80
C ILE A 35 -6.17 -4.84 22.46
N GLY A 36 -7.47 -4.92 22.18
CA GLY A 36 -8.46 -3.97 22.70
C GLY A 36 -8.35 -2.57 22.12
N PHE A 37 -7.74 -2.43 20.94
CA PHE A 37 -7.59 -1.16 20.24
C PHE A 37 -8.66 -1.00 19.16
N ALA A 38 -9.19 0.22 19.02
CA ALA A 38 -10.12 0.60 17.98
C ALA A 38 -9.56 1.79 17.19
N PHE A 39 -9.55 1.70 15.87
CA PHE A 39 -9.13 2.81 15.03
C PHE A 39 -10.22 3.90 15.00
N PRO A 40 -9.83 5.19 15.02
CA PRO A 40 -10.77 6.29 14.78
C PRO A 40 -11.41 6.19 13.38
N THR A 41 -12.68 6.57 13.26
CA THR A 41 -13.42 6.54 11.97
C THR A 41 -12.68 7.27 10.86
N ALA A 42 -12.12 8.45 11.14
CA ALA A 42 -11.37 9.24 10.17
C ALA A 42 -10.14 8.49 9.60
N VAL A 43 -9.54 7.57 10.37
CA VAL A 43 -8.41 6.75 9.91
C VAL A 43 -8.90 5.58 9.05
N ILE A 44 -10.04 4.99 9.41
CA ILE A 44 -10.68 3.91 8.64
C ILE A 44 -11.11 4.42 7.26
N GLU A 45 -11.67 5.63 7.18
CA GLU A 45 -12.12 6.26 5.94
C GLU A 45 -10.97 6.61 4.98
N GLN A 46 -9.75 6.77 5.48
CA GLN A 46 -8.55 7.06 4.69
C GLN A 46 -7.75 5.79 4.34
N ALA A 47 -8.18 4.62 4.83
CA ALA A 47 -7.46 3.39 4.61
C ALA A 47 -7.63 2.92 3.16
N ALA A 48 -6.52 2.73 2.47
CA ALA A 48 -6.50 2.11 1.15
C ALA A 48 -6.96 0.64 1.22
N ALA A 49 -6.66 -0.04 2.34
CA ALA A 49 -7.08 -1.41 2.58
C ALA A 49 -7.39 -1.68 4.06
N ILE A 50 -8.36 -2.57 4.28
CA ILE A 50 -8.80 -3.02 5.60
C ILE A 50 -8.78 -4.55 5.62
N LEU A 51 -8.05 -5.14 6.56
CA LEU A 51 -8.08 -6.58 6.84
C LEU A 51 -9.05 -6.84 8.01
N TYR A 52 -10.07 -7.66 7.76
CA TYR A 52 -11.06 -8.06 8.75
C TYR A 52 -11.58 -9.47 8.49
N GLY A 53 -11.59 -10.32 9.53
CA GLY A 53 -12.02 -11.72 9.44
C GLY A 53 -11.18 -12.53 8.45
N GLY A 54 -9.91 -12.16 8.24
CA GLY A 54 -9.05 -12.76 7.21
C GLY A 54 -9.40 -12.37 5.76
N ILE A 55 -10.33 -11.44 5.55
CA ILE A 55 -10.68 -10.89 4.23
C ILE A 55 -10.07 -9.49 4.10
N VAL A 56 -9.42 -9.22 2.97
CA VAL A 56 -8.95 -7.88 2.61
C VAL A 56 -10.06 -7.18 1.84
N TRP A 57 -10.49 -6.03 2.35
CA TRP A 57 -11.28 -5.06 1.61
C TRP A 57 -10.35 -3.97 1.08
N GLU A 58 -10.42 -3.71 -0.22
CA GLU A 58 -9.62 -2.68 -0.89
C GLU A 58 -10.54 -1.54 -1.34
N GLN A 59 -10.16 -0.32 -1.02
CA GLN A 59 -10.81 0.85 -1.56
C GLN A 59 -10.29 1.07 -2.98
N LYS A 60 -11.04 0.62 -3.99
CA LYS A 60 -10.75 1.02 -5.37
C LYS A 60 -11.04 2.50 -5.50
N SER A 61 -9.99 3.32 -5.65
CA SER A 61 -10.17 4.69 -6.10
C SER A 61 -10.88 4.68 -7.46
N PRO A 62 -11.91 5.53 -7.67
CA PRO A 62 -12.55 5.68 -8.97
C PRO A 62 -11.58 6.20 -10.04
#